data_AF-L5JS51-F1
#
_entry.id   AF-L5JS51-F1
#
_cell.length_a   1.000
_cell.length_b   1.000
_cell.length_c   1.000
_cell.angle_alpha   90.00
_cell.angle_beta   90.00
_cell.angle_gamma   90.00
#
_symmetry.space_group_name_H-M   'P 1'
#
loop_
_entity.id
_entity.type
_entity.pdbx_description
1 polymer ?
#
loop_
_entity_poly.entity_id
_entity_poly.type
_entity_poly.pdbx_seq_one_letter_code
_entity_poly.pdbx_strand_id
1 'polypeptide(L)'
;MLTLSHPLQRVVLSFDFPFYGHPLRQITIATGGFIFTGDVIHRMLTATQYVAPLMANFNPGYSDNSTVAYFDNGTVFVVQWDHVYLQGREDRGSFTFQAALHRDGRIVFGYKEIPMSILEISSSQHPVKAGLSDAFMILNPSPDVPGKSPGIQQRRGLGGRSSD
;
A
#
# COMPACT_ATOMS: atom_id res chain seq x y z
N MET A 1 -16.28 3.38 8.34
CA MET A 1 -15.57 2.33 7.58
C MET A 1 -16.01 2.48 6.13
N LEU A 2 -15.06 2.57 5.18
CA LEU A 2 -15.33 2.79 3.76
C LEU A 2 -14.84 1.59 2.95
N THR A 3 -15.71 1.04 2.10
CA THR A 3 -15.40 -0.11 1.23
C THR A 3 -14.78 0.38 -0.09
N LEU A 4 -13.81 -0.36 -0.61
CA LEU A 4 -13.21 -0.11 -1.91
C LEU A 4 -14.19 -0.45 -3.04
N SER A 5 -14.24 0.42 -4.05
CA SER A 5 -14.98 0.19 -5.30
C SER A 5 -14.09 -0.17 -6.50
N HIS A 6 -12.76 -0.05 -6.35
CA HIS A 6 -11.77 -0.31 -7.40
C HIS A 6 -10.61 -1.16 -6.86
N PRO A 7 -9.86 -1.87 -7.73
CA PRO A 7 -8.73 -2.70 -7.30
C PRO A 7 -7.63 -1.95 -6.56
N LEU A 8 -7.50 -0.65 -6.88
CA LEU A 8 -6.60 0.30 -6.25
C LEU A 8 -7.42 1.53 -5.81
N GLN A 9 -7.29 1.93 -4.54
CA GLN A 9 -7.97 3.10 -4.00
C GLN A 9 -6.96 4.03 -3.34
N ARG A 10 -6.81 5.24 -3.89
CA ARG A 10 -5.99 6.28 -3.29
C ARG A 10 -6.72 6.91 -2.10
N VAL A 11 -6.00 7.10 -1.00
CA VAL A 11 -6.53 7.67 0.25
C VAL A 11 -5.55 8.71 0.78
N VAL A 12 -6.10 9.84 1.24
CA VAL A 12 -5.36 10.85 2.00
C VAL A 12 -5.53 10.53 3.48
N LEU A 13 -4.43 10.24 4.17
CA LEU A 13 -4.43 9.99 5.60
C LEU A 13 -4.80 11.27 6.35
N SER A 14 -5.45 11.12 7.49
CA SER A 14 -5.76 12.26 8.37
C SER A 14 -4.54 12.76 9.17
N PHE A 15 -3.46 11.98 9.23
CA PHE A 15 -2.20 12.29 9.92
C PHE A 15 -0.98 12.03 9.01
N ASP A 16 0.17 12.61 9.38
CA ASP A 16 1.45 12.28 8.74
C ASP A 16 1.97 10.98 9.34
N PHE A 17 2.03 9.92 8.54
CA PHE A 17 2.53 8.63 8.97
C PHE A 17 4.03 8.53 8.72
N PRO A 18 4.90 8.39 9.74
CA PRO A 18 6.33 8.29 9.53
C PRO A 18 6.69 6.91 8.96
N PHE A 19 7.34 6.89 7.79
CA PHE A 19 7.76 5.67 7.10
C PHE A 19 9.15 5.90 6.49
N TYR A 20 10.14 5.06 6.83
CA TYR A 20 11.52 5.16 6.32
C TYR A 20 12.11 6.59 6.29
N GLY A 21 11.90 7.35 7.37
CA GLY A 21 12.47 8.70 7.53
C GLY A 21 11.75 9.83 6.78
N HIS A 22 10.57 9.56 6.20
CA HIS A 22 9.75 10.59 5.57
C HIS A 22 8.25 10.45 5.95
N PRO A 23 7.50 11.56 6.01
CA PRO A 23 6.07 11.51 6.30
C PRO A 23 5.27 11.11 5.06
N LEU A 24 4.40 10.11 5.21
CA LEU A 24 3.40 9.73 4.22
C LEU A 24 2.06 10.39 4.55
N ARG A 25 1.49 11.10 3.57
CA ARG A 25 0.14 11.68 3.65
C ARG A 25 -0.85 11.03 2.69
N GLN A 26 -0.35 10.42 1.63
CA GLN A 26 -1.16 9.78 0.60
C GLN A 26 -0.67 8.36 0.41
N ILE A 27 -1.60 7.42 0.40
CA ILE A 27 -1.34 6.00 0.18
C ILE A 27 -2.31 5.46 -0.86
N THR A 28 -2.05 4.26 -1.37
CA THR A 28 -3.01 3.54 -2.23
C THR A 28 -3.24 2.15 -1.66
N ILE A 29 -4.49 1.85 -1.30
CA ILE A 29 -4.89 0.52 -0.87
C ILE A 29 -5.04 -0.36 -2.10
N ALA A 30 -4.43 -1.56 -2.09
CA ALA A 30 -4.59 -2.55 -3.14
C ALA A 30 -5.37 -3.77 -2.64
N THR A 31 -6.32 -4.22 -3.46
CA THR A 31 -7.10 -5.44 -3.22
C THR A 31 -6.24 -6.70 -3.09
N GLY A 32 -5.03 -6.70 -3.68
CA GLY A 32 -4.02 -7.76 -3.54
C GLY A 32 -3.34 -7.84 -2.17
N GLY A 33 -3.91 -7.27 -1.10
CA GLY A 33 -3.46 -7.47 0.28
C GLY A 33 -2.31 -6.57 0.77
N PHE A 34 -2.16 -5.39 0.17
CA PHE A 34 -1.10 -4.44 0.55
C PHE A 34 -1.52 -2.98 0.41
N ILE A 35 -0.76 -2.11 1.06
CA ILE A 35 -0.82 -0.65 0.92
C ILE A 35 0.42 -0.22 0.14
N PHE A 36 0.23 0.41 -1.01
CA PHE A 36 1.29 1.08 -1.76
C PHE A 36 1.58 2.46 -1.16
N THR A 37 2.86 2.73 -0.90
CA THR A 37 3.33 3.95 -0.22
C THR A 37 3.99 4.96 -1.14
N GLY A 38 4.26 4.62 -2.39
CA GLY A 38 4.93 5.51 -3.32
C GLY A 38 4.01 6.55 -3.98
N ASP A 39 4.62 7.60 -4.53
CA ASP A 39 3.89 8.66 -5.23
C ASP A 39 3.52 8.31 -6.68
N VAL A 40 4.33 7.45 -7.32
CA VAL A 40 4.21 7.10 -8.73
C VAL A 40 3.66 5.69 -8.90
N ILE A 41 2.46 5.57 -9.45
CA ILE A 41 1.83 4.28 -9.74
C ILE A 41 2.40 3.73 -11.06
N HIS A 42 3.49 2.97 -10.98
CA HIS A 42 3.96 2.08 -12.04
C HIS A 42 4.02 0.64 -11.50
N ARG A 43 3.71 -0.37 -12.33
CA ARG A 43 3.61 -1.78 -11.91
C ARG A 43 4.85 -2.29 -11.16
N MET A 44 6.03 -1.89 -11.59
CA MET A 44 7.28 -2.24 -10.90
C MET A 44 7.38 -1.55 -9.54
N LEU A 45 7.04 -0.26 -9.45
CA LEU A 45 7.09 0.52 -8.21
C LEU A 45 6.05 0.06 -7.18
N THR A 46 4.86 -0.34 -7.63
CA THR A 46 3.83 -0.89 -6.75
C THR A 46 4.27 -2.17 -6.04
N ALA A 47 5.28 -2.85 -6.57
CA ALA A 47 5.88 -4.03 -5.95
C ALA A 47 7.13 -3.73 -5.09
N THR A 48 7.64 -2.49 -5.08
CA THR A 48 8.85 -2.10 -4.33
C THR A 48 8.58 -1.21 -3.13
N GLN A 49 7.51 -0.43 -3.12
CA GLN A 49 7.16 0.48 -2.01
C GLN A 49 5.83 0.06 -1.39
N TYR A 50 5.86 -0.66 -0.26
CA TYR A 50 4.64 -1.21 0.31
C TYR A 50 4.69 -1.45 1.83
N VAL A 51 3.49 -1.49 2.39
CA VAL A 51 3.17 -2.15 3.66
C VAL A 51 2.24 -3.32 3.34
N ALA A 52 2.71 -4.55 3.52
CA ALA A 52 2.01 -5.76 3.12
C ALA A 52 1.82 -6.71 4.30
N PRO A 53 0.63 -6.77 4.94
CA PRO A 53 0.33 -7.86 5.85
C PRO A 53 0.36 -9.20 5.10
N LEU A 54 -0.19 -9.26 3.87
CA LEU A 54 -0.08 -10.41 2.98
C LEU A 54 -0.37 -9.97 1.54
N MET A 55 0.66 -9.70 0.75
CA MET A 55 0.52 -9.44 -0.69
C MET A 55 0.44 -10.77 -1.44
N ALA A 56 -0.64 -10.99 -2.21
CA ALA A 56 -0.83 -12.15 -3.07
C ALA A 56 -1.85 -11.85 -4.18
N ASN A 57 -2.12 -12.83 -5.05
CA ASN A 57 -3.09 -12.71 -6.14
C ASN A 57 -4.54 -12.84 -5.63
N PHE A 58 -4.96 -11.99 -4.70
CA PHE A 58 -6.32 -12.00 -4.18
C PHE A 58 -7.31 -11.41 -5.19
N ASN A 59 -8.46 -12.05 -5.31
CA ASN A 59 -9.58 -11.60 -6.12
C ASN A 59 -10.83 -11.42 -5.25
N PRO A 60 -11.06 -10.20 -4.72
CA PRO A 60 -12.29 -9.92 -3.96
C PRO A 60 -13.55 -9.96 -4.85
N GLY A 61 -13.43 -9.91 -6.17
CA GLY A 61 -14.57 -10.03 -7.08
C GLY A 61 -15.10 -11.46 -7.24
N TYR A 62 -14.46 -12.46 -6.63
CA TYR A 62 -14.91 -13.86 -6.69
C TYR A 62 -16.20 -14.11 -5.89
N SER A 63 -16.39 -13.41 -4.77
CA SER A 63 -17.54 -13.61 -3.88
C SER A 63 -18.07 -12.28 -3.38
N ASP A 64 -19.40 -12.12 -3.40
CA ASP A 64 -20.11 -10.94 -2.86
C ASP A 64 -19.87 -10.72 -1.36
N ASN A 65 -19.41 -11.74 -0.65
CA ASN A 65 -19.05 -11.66 0.76
C ASN A 65 -17.63 -11.11 0.99
N SER A 66 -16.83 -10.98 -0.07
CA SER A 66 -15.47 -10.43 0.05
C SER A 66 -15.56 -8.91 0.14
N THR A 67 -14.90 -8.32 1.13
CA THR A 67 -14.81 -6.87 1.23
C THR A 67 -13.37 -6.43 1.48
N VAL A 68 -13.01 -5.29 0.90
CA VAL A 68 -11.81 -4.56 1.31
C VAL A 68 -12.29 -3.20 1.79
N ALA A 69 -12.00 -2.89 3.04
CA ALA A 69 -12.50 -1.67 3.65
C ALA A 69 -11.46 -1.04 4.58
N TYR A 70 -11.58 0.27 4.77
CA TYR A 70 -10.67 1.02 5.62
C TYR A 70 -11.38 1.95 6.59
N PHE A 71 -10.66 2.34 7.62
CA PHE A 71 -11.10 3.25 8.65
C PHE A 71 -9.95 4.18 9.05
N ASP A 72 -10.24 5.47 9.19
CA ASP A 72 -9.31 6.47 9.67
C ASP A 72 -9.99 7.28 10.77
N ASN A 73 -9.33 7.45 11.93
CA ASN A 73 -9.85 8.24 13.04
C ASN A 73 -8.95 9.39 13.52
N GLY A 74 -7.90 9.77 12.76
CA GLY A 74 -6.95 10.80 13.20
C GLY A 74 -5.72 10.28 13.96
N THR A 75 -5.79 9.05 14.48
CA THR A 75 -4.72 8.45 15.30
C THR A 75 -4.26 7.09 14.78
N VAL A 76 -5.17 6.36 14.13
CA VAL A 76 -4.89 5.10 13.46
C VAL A 76 -5.66 5.05 12.15
N PHE A 77 -4.99 4.51 11.14
CA PHE A 77 -5.56 4.13 9.86
C PHE A 77 -5.53 2.61 9.76
N VAL A 78 -6.67 1.97 9.47
CA VAL A 78 -6.79 0.51 9.38
C VAL A 78 -7.34 0.14 8.01
N VAL A 79 -6.76 -0.89 7.39
CA VAL A 79 -7.33 -1.58 6.23
C VAL A 79 -7.57 -3.03 6.60
N GLN A 80 -8.74 -3.55 6.26
CA GLN A 80 -9.09 -4.96 6.36
C GLN A 80 -9.40 -5.53 4.98
N TRP A 81 -8.82 -6.68 4.70
CA TRP A 81 -9.23 -7.59 3.62
C TRP A 81 -10.02 -8.71 4.29
N ASP A 82 -11.32 -8.74 4.03
CA ASP A 82 -12.27 -9.62 4.70
C ASP A 82 -12.84 -10.63 3.70
N HIS A 83 -12.74 -11.92 4.05
CA HIS A 83 -13.19 -13.03 3.22
C HIS A 83 -12.69 -12.98 1.75
N VAL A 84 -11.46 -12.50 1.50
CA VAL A 84 -10.90 -12.44 0.14
C VAL A 84 -10.34 -13.79 -0.28
N TYR A 85 -10.51 -14.15 -1.55
CA TYR A 85 -10.06 -15.44 -2.08
C TYR A 85 -8.81 -15.30 -2.93
N LEU A 86 -7.92 -16.30 -2.84
CA LEU A 86 -6.75 -16.39 -3.71
C LEU A 86 -7.20 -16.91 -5.09
N GLN A 87 -6.86 -16.17 -6.16
CA GLN A 87 -7.24 -16.50 -7.53
C GLN A 87 -6.77 -17.92 -7.91
N GLY A 88 -7.72 -18.77 -8.33
CA GLY A 88 -7.48 -20.15 -8.73
C GLY A 88 -7.21 -21.12 -7.58
N ARG A 89 -7.47 -20.71 -6.33
CA ARG A 89 -7.37 -21.54 -5.11
C ARG A 89 -8.54 -21.30 -4.17
N GLU A 90 -9.71 -21.04 -4.73
CA GLU A 90 -10.91 -20.70 -3.97
C GLU A 90 -11.41 -21.87 -3.12
N ASP A 91 -11.09 -23.10 -3.52
CA ASP A 91 -11.32 -24.35 -2.77
C ASP A 91 -10.60 -24.40 -1.42
N ARG A 92 -9.53 -23.62 -1.26
CA ARG A 92 -8.75 -23.57 -0.02
C ARG A 92 -9.41 -22.69 1.05
N GLY A 93 -10.44 -21.92 0.70
CA GLY A 93 -11.13 -21.01 1.61
C GLY A 93 -10.65 -19.56 1.53
N SER A 94 -11.32 -18.69 2.29
CA SER A 94 -11.09 -17.26 2.29
C SER A 94 -10.05 -16.81 3.31
N PHE A 95 -9.43 -15.65 3.04
CA PHE A 95 -8.45 -15.01 3.88
C PHE A 95 -9.06 -13.77 4.53
N THR A 96 -8.77 -13.59 5.82
CA THR A 96 -9.18 -12.40 6.58
C THR A 96 -8.00 -11.86 7.38
N PHE A 97 -7.55 -10.66 7.05
CA PHE A 97 -6.39 -10.02 7.65
C PHE A 97 -6.45 -8.49 7.54
N GLN A 98 -5.60 -7.80 8.30
CA GLN A 98 -5.59 -6.35 8.39
C GLN A 98 -4.18 -5.78 8.55
N ALA A 99 -4.05 -4.50 8.18
CA ALA A 99 -2.93 -3.66 8.55
C ALA A 99 -3.43 -2.39 9.23
N ALA A 100 -2.78 -1.99 10.33
CA ALA A 100 -3.02 -0.74 11.02
C ALA A 100 -1.74 0.11 11.02
N LEU A 101 -1.85 1.36 10.56
CA LEU A 101 -0.82 2.39 10.61
C LEU A 101 -1.19 3.35 11.73
N HIS A 102 -0.38 3.41 12.77
CA HIS A 102 -0.57 4.36 13.87
C HIS A 102 0.22 5.64 13.61
N ARG A 103 -0.31 6.78 14.05
CA ARG A 103 0.29 8.10 13.89
C ARG A 103 1.72 8.20 14.45
N ASP A 104 2.06 7.38 15.43
CA ASP A 104 3.40 7.29 16.04
C ASP A 104 4.41 6.50 15.19
N GLY A 105 4.00 5.94 14.05
CA GLY A 105 4.83 5.12 13.17
C GLY A 105 4.71 3.63 13.40
N ARG A 106 3.97 3.18 14.41
CA ARG A 106 3.77 1.75 14.64
C ARG A 106 2.91 1.15 13.54
N ILE A 107 3.35 0.01 13.03
CA ILE A 107 2.60 -0.80 12.06
C ILE A 107 2.19 -2.11 12.76
N VAL A 108 0.92 -2.48 12.64
CA VAL A 108 0.40 -3.75 13.18
C VAL A 108 -0.23 -4.55 12.06
N PHE A 109 0.16 -5.82 11.95
CA PHE A 109 -0.52 -6.80 11.10
C PHE A 109 -1.39 -7.71 11.96
N GLY A 110 -2.64 -7.90 11.56
CA GLY A 110 -3.57 -8.80 12.21
C GLY A 110 -4.02 -9.88 11.24
N TYR A 111 -4.03 -11.14 11.68
CA TYR A 111 -4.43 -12.28 10.87
C TYR A 111 -5.53 -13.03 11.62
N LYS A 112 -6.71 -13.12 11.01
CA LYS A 112 -7.86 -13.83 11.57
C LYS A 112 -8.03 -15.20 10.92
N GLU A 113 -8.00 -15.24 9.58
CA GLU A 113 -8.20 -16.46 8.80
C GLU A 113 -7.13 -16.56 7.71
N ILE A 114 -6.31 -17.62 7.75
CA ILE A 114 -5.25 -17.94 6.79
C ILE A 114 -5.34 -19.45 6.52
N PRO A 115 -6.18 -19.89 5.55
CA PRO A 115 -6.62 -21.28 5.48
C PRO A 115 -5.62 -22.21 4.76
N MET A 116 -4.51 -21.68 4.26
CA MET A 116 -3.39 -22.44 3.71
C MET A 116 -2.05 -21.79 4.05
N SER A 117 -0.97 -22.57 3.98
CA SER A 117 0.38 -22.05 4.21
C SER A 117 0.74 -21.00 3.15
N ILE A 118 1.30 -19.86 3.57
CA ILE A 118 1.79 -18.81 2.67
C ILE A 118 2.88 -19.37 1.73
N LEU A 119 3.67 -20.35 2.21
CA LEU A 119 4.72 -21.00 1.42
C LEU A 119 4.18 -21.82 0.23
N GLU A 120 2.89 -22.17 0.25
CA GLU A 120 2.24 -22.92 -0.84
C GLU A 120 1.62 -22.00 -1.91
N ILE A 121 1.61 -20.68 -1.67
CA ILE A 121 1.09 -19.70 -2.63
C ILE A 121 2.13 -19.51 -3.74
N SER A 122 1.71 -19.72 -4.99
CA SER A 122 2.59 -19.56 -6.15
C SER A 122 2.95 -18.09 -6.37
N SER A 123 4.25 -17.80 -6.52
CA SER A 123 4.76 -16.47 -6.86
C SER A 123 4.95 -16.24 -8.37
N SER A 124 4.53 -17.17 -9.23
CA SER A 124 4.81 -17.12 -10.67
C SER A 124 4.03 -16.04 -11.41
N GLN A 125 2.78 -15.80 -11.03
CA GLN A 125 1.89 -14.81 -11.67
C GLN A 125 1.86 -13.48 -10.91
N HIS A 126 2.02 -13.54 -9.58
CA HIS A 126 1.96 -12.38 -8.70
C HIS A 126 2.96 -12.54 -7.55
N PRO A 127 3.63 -11.47 -7.10
CA PRO A 127 4.46 -11.53 -5.91
C PRO A 127 3.70 -12.02 -4.68
N VAL A 128 4.36 -12.83 -3.87
CA VAL A 128 3.90 -13.23 -2.53
C VAL A 128 4.83 -12.60 -1.51
N LYS A 129 4.34 -11.66 -0.71
CA LYS A 129 5.17 -10.88 0.23
C LYS A 129 4.43 -10.62 1.53
N ALA A 130 5.17 -10.61 2.64
CA ALA A 130 4.72 -10.07 3.91
C ALA A 130 5.85 -9.20 4.48
N GLY A 131 5.53 -7.99 4.92
CA GLY A 131 6.51 -7.04 5.45
C GLY A 131 6.40 -5.63 4.88
N LEU A 132 7.52 -4.92 4.93
CA LEU A 132 7.64 -3.51 4.58
C LEU A 132 8.74 -3.34 3.54
N SER A 133 8.56 -2.39 2.61
CA SER A 133 9.59 -2.06 1.64
C SER A 133 9.44 -0.61 1.21
N ASP A 134 10.55 0.05 0.96
CA ASP A 134 10.63 1.41 0.44
C ASP A 134 11.71 1.50 -0.64
N ALA A 135 11.62 2.52 -1.50
CA ALA A 135 12.59 2.75 -2.57
C ALA A 135 12.67 4.24 -2.94
N PHE A 136 13.87 4.70 -3.28
CA PHE A 136 14.09 6.03 -3.85
C PHE A 136 14.43 5.92 -5.34
N MET A 137 14.04 6.93 -6.12
CA MET A 137 14.43 7.07 -7.52
C MET A 137 15.40 8.22 -7.70
N ILE A 138 16.50 7.96 -8.39
CA ILE A 138 17.42 9.00 -8.87
C ILE A 138 17.06 9.24 -10.34
N LEU A 139 16.45 10.39 -10.62
CA LEU A 139 16.25 10.83 -11.99
C LEU A 139 17.57 11.39 -12.50
N ASN A 140 18.26 10.65 -13.35
CA ASN A 140 19.37 11.22 -14.10
C ASN A 140 18.79 12.22 -15.11
N PRO A 141 19.14 13.52 -15.06
CA PRO A 141 18.82 14.41 -16.15
C PRO A 141 19.51 13.87 -17.42
N SER A 142 18.76 13.77 -18.50
CA SER A 142 19.28 13.41 -19.82
C SER A 142 20.52 14.26 -20.16
N PRO A 143 21.53 13.74 -20.89
CA PRO A 143 22.75 14.50 -21.20
C PRO A 143 22.57 15.80 -22.02
N ASP A 144 21.36 16.10 -22.52
CA ASP A 144 21.16 17.16 -23.52
C ASP A 144 20.66 18.52 -23.01
N VAL A 145 20.93 18.87 -21.74
CA VAL A 145 20.84 20.28 -21.33
C VAL A 145 22.06 20.66 -20.48
N PRO A 146 23.02 21.41 -21.04
CA PRO A 146 24.13 21.96 -20.25
C PRO A 146 23.56 22.88 -19.15
N GLY A 147 23.80 22.53 -17.88
CA GLY A 147 23.64 23.48 -16.76
C GLY A 147 22.74 23.08 -15.59
N LYS A 148 22.24 21.84 -15.47
CA LYS A 148 21.53 21.39 -14.25
C LYS A 148 22.23 20.24 -13.55
N SER A 149 22.82 20.51 -12.39
CA SER A 149 23.30 19.49 -11.45
C SER A 149 22.15 18.54 -11.06
N PRO A 150 22.43 17.24 -10.83
CA PRO A 150 21.41 16.29 -10.42
C PRO A 150 20.77 16.73 -9.11
N GLY A 151 19.48 17.02 -9.15
CA GLY A 151 18.68 17.37 -7.97
C GLY A 151 17.94 16.13 -7.48
N ILE A 152 18.12 15.79 -6.21
CA ILE A 152 17.20 14.88 -5.51
C ILE A 152 15.87 15.63 -5.39
N GLN A 153 14.86 15.21 -6.17
CA GLN A 153 13.55 15.85 -6.14
C GLN A 153 12.69 15.23 -5.03
N GLN A 154 12.87 15.73 -3.81
CA GLN A 154 11.85 15.62 -2.75
C GLN A 154 11.05 16.94 -2.79
N ARG A 155 9.90 16.95 -3.47
CA ARG A 155 9.10 18.18 -3.61
C ARG A 155 8.52 18.57 -2.26
N ARG A 156 9.13 19.54 -1.59
CA ARG A 156 8.57 20.23 -0.42
C ARG A 156 7.44 21.15 -0.89
N GLY A 157 6.23 20.92 -0.41
CA GLY A 157 5.17 21.93 -0.44
C GLY A 157 5.49 23.01 0.58
N LEU A 158 5.90 24.19 0.13
CA LEU A 158 5.94 25.38 0.97
C LEU A 158 4.59 26.09 0.87
N GLY A 159 3.92 26.19 2.01
CA GLY A 159 2.78 27.07 2.20
C GLY A 159 3.18 28.54 2.22
N GLY A 160 2.15 29.37 2.04
CA GLY A 160 1.94 30.63 2.74
C GLY A 160 2.94 31.76 2.52
N ARG A 161 2.50 32.78 1.78
CA ARG A 161 2.73 34.17 2.18
C ARG A 161 1.46 34.98 1.99
N SER A 162 0.86 35.36 3.11
CA SER A 162 0.10 36.59 3.27
C SER A 162 1.06 37.75 3.57
N SER A 163 0.54 38.94 3.27
CA SER A 163 0.88 40.26 3.83
C SER A 163 2.01 41.05 3.15
N ASP A 164 1.57 42.23 2.67
CA ASP A 164 2.12 43.59 2.85
C ASP A 164 3.61 43.86 2.56
#